data_AF-A0A851W673-F1
#
_entry.id   AF-A0A851W673-F1
#
_cell.length_a   1.000
_cell.length_b   1.000
_cell.length_c   1.000
_cell.angle_alpha   90.00
_cell.angle_beta   90.00
_cell.angle_gamma   90.00
#
_symmetry.space_group_name_H-M   'P 1'
#
loop_
_entity.id
_entity.type
_entity.pdbx_description
1 polymer ?
#
loop_
_entity_poly.entity_id
_entity_poly.type
_entity_poly.pdbx_seq_one_letter_code
_entity_poly.pdbx_strand_id
1 'polypeptide(L)' 'CGHLEALQVPGAAAAVQGFWLRSFCDVYVEVAKASLRCPRLRPSALPTLLACAELGLRLLAPFAPFVAEEL' A
#
# COMPACT_ATOMS: atom_id res chain seq x y z
N CYS A 1 -8.91 12.38 -0.10
CA CYS A 1 -8.64 11.70 -1.37
C CYS A 1 -8.91 12.70 -2.48
N GLY A 2 -8.06 13.74 -2.63
CA GLY A 2 -8.45 14.96 -3.36
C GLY A 2 -8.76 14.74 -4.84
N HIS A 3 -8.04 13.83 -5.50
CA HIS A 3 -8.31 13.51 -6.91
C HIS A 3 -9.63 12.76 -7.12
N LEU A 4 -10.00 11.85 -6.21
CA LEU A 4 -11.25 11.09 -6.34
C LEU A 4 -12.47 11.99 -6.02
N GLU A 5 -12.35 12.84 -5.00
CA GLU A 5 -13.35 13.86 -4.66
C GLU A 5 -13.54 14.88 -5.81
N ALA A 6 -12.47 15.20 -6.54
CA ALA A 6 -12.51 16.06 -7.73
C ALA A 6 -12.85 15.32 -9.05
N LEU A 7 -13.25 14.04 -8.98
CA LEU A 7 -13.57 13.19 -10.15
C LEU A 7 -12.42 13.02 -11.16
N GLN A 8 -11.18 13.26 -10.72
CA GLN A 8 -9.96 13.08 -11.51
C GLN A 8 -9.48 11.63 -11.44
N VAL A 9 -10.27 10.72 -12.03
CA VAL A 9 -10.03 9.26 -12.00
C VAL A 9 -8.61 8.87 -12.46
N PRO A 10 -8.04 9.41 -13.56
CA PRO A 10 -6.68 9.04 -13.98
C PRO A 10 -5.61 9.46 -12.96
N GLY A 11 -5.76 10.63 -12.34
CA GLY A 11 -4.83 11.12 -11.33
C GLY A 11 -4.90 10.30 -10.05
N ALA A 12 -6.10 9.91 -9.63
CA ALA A 12 -6.30 9.02 -8.49
C ALA A 12 -5.68 7.63 -8.74
N ALA A 13 -5.92 7.05 -9.92
CA ALA A 13 -5.33 5.75 -10.29
C ALA A 13 -3.80 5.81 -10.33
N ALA A 14 -3.21 6.86 -10.92
CA ALA A 14 -1.77 7.05 -10.97
C ALA A 14 -1.15 7.24 -9.57
N ALA A 15 -1.85 7.92 -8.66
CA ALA A 15 -1.41 8.05 -7.26
C ALA A 15 -1.41 6.71 -6.53
N VAL A 16 -2.47 5.90 -6.69
CA VAL A 16 -2.56 4.56 -6.09
C VAL A 16 -1.49 3.62 -6.66
N GLN A 17 -1.29 3.61 -7.97
CA GLN A 17 -0.22 2.85 -8.61
C GLN A 17 1.16 3.31 -8.10
N GLY A 18 1.36 4.62 -7.96
CA GLY A 18 2.59 5.20 -7.43
C GLY A 18 2.86 4.84 -5.97
N PHE A 19 1.82 4.71 -5.15
CA PHE A 19 1.93 4.19 -3.79
C PHE A 19 2.44 2.74 -3.82
N TRP A 20 1.76 1.86 -4.55
CA TRP A 20 2.10 0.43 -4.59
C TRP A 20 3.50 0.17 -5.10
N LEU A 21 3.82 0.68 -6.29
CA LEU A 21 5.10 0.35 -6.94
C LEU A 21 6.26 1.07 -6.26
N ARG A 22 6.20 2.41 -6.18
CA ARG A 22 7.38 3.22 -5.86
C ARG A 22 7.59 3.45 -4.37
N SER A 23 6.52 3.43 -3.57
CA SER A 23 6.60 3.78 -2.13
C SER A 23 6.54 2.53 -1.28
N PHE A 24 5.54 1.68 -1.50
CA PHE A 24 5.30 0.50 -0.69
C PHE A 24 6.26 -0.64 -1.08
N CYS A 25 6.24 -1.09 -2.33
CA CYS A 25 7.06 -2.23 -2.77
C CYS A 25 8.55 -1.89 -2.86
N ASP A 26 8.94 -0.88 -3.65
CA ASP A 26 10.36 -0.58 -3.90
C ASP A 26 11.12 -0.09 -2.65
N VAL A 27 10.43 0.56 -1.71
CA VAL A 27 11.07 1.19 -0.54
C VAL A 27 10.63 0.52 0.76
N TYR A 28 9.35 0.60 1.11
CA TYR A 28 8.91 0.23 2.47
C TYR A 28 9.05 -1.27 2.76
N VAL A 29 8.66 -2.13 1.81
CA VAL A 29 8.83 -3.59 1.92
C VAL A 29 10.30 -3.96 2.02
N GLU A 30 11.17 -3.34 1.20
CA GLU A 30 12.61 -3.58 1.23
C GLU A 30 13.24 -3.21 2.59
N VAL A 31 12.88 -2.05 3.13
CA VAL A 31 13.33 -1.63 4.47
C VAL A 31 12.76 -2.54 5.56
N ALA A 32 11.50 -2.95 5.44
CA ALA A 32 10.83 -3.81 6.41
C ALA A 32 11.50 -5.19 6.54
N LYS A 33 12.17 -5.70 5.49
CA LYS A 33 12.91 -6.98 5.56
C LYS A 33 13.91 -7.02 6.72
N ALA A 34 14.64 -5.94 6.97
CA ALA A 34 15.59 -5.85 8.08
C ALA A 34 14.88 -5.85 9.43
N SER A 35 13.84 -5.02 9.57
CA SER A 35 13.04 -4.91 10.80
C SER A 35 12.32 -6.21 11.15
N LEU A 36 11.80 -6.95 10.16
CA LEU A 36 11.17 -8.24 10.35
C LEU A 36 12.17 -9.33 10.77
N ARG A 37 13.45 -9.22 10.42
CA ARG A 37 14.48 -10.17 10.89
C ARG A 37 14.94 -9.87 12.33
N CYS A 38 14.71 -8.66 12.84
CA CYS A 38 15.05 -8.28 14.20
C CYS A 38 13.91 -8.59 15.19
N PRO A 39 14.09 -9.50 16.16
CA PRO A 39 13.02 -9.86 17.11
C PRO A 39 12.49 -8.69 17.93
N ARG A 40 13.31 -7.66 18.19
CA ARG A 40 12.92 -6.47 18.94
C ARG A 40 12.04 -5.51 18.14
N LEU A 41 12.22 -5.45 16.82
CA LEU A 41 11.52 -4.51 15.93
C LEU A 41 10.33 -5.15 15.22
N ARG A 42 10.33 -6.48 15.06
CA ARG A 42 9.24 -7.23 14.41
C ARG A 42 7.85 -6.91 14.97
N PRO A 43 7.63 -6.80 16.31
CA PRO A 43 6.29 -6.56 16.85
C PRO A 43 5.67 -5.22 16.43
N SER A 44 6.49 -4.21 16.11
CA SER A 44 5.99 -2.92 15.59
C SER A 44 6.00 -2.86 14.06
N ALA A 45 6.99 -3.46 13.41
CA ALA A 45 7.13 -3.40 11.95
C ALA A 45 6.04 -4.21 11.20
N LEU A 46 5.70 -5.40 11.70
CA LEU A 46 4.73 -6.27 11.03
C LEU A 46 3.32 -5.67 10.99
N PRO A 47 2.73 -5.16 12.09
CA PRO A 47 1.42 -4.55 12.04
C PRO A 47 1.33 -3.35 11.09
N THR A 48 2.36 -2.49 11.06
CA THR A 48 2.37 -1.34 10.15
C THR A 48 2.46 -1.78 8.69
N LEU A 49 3.28 -2.79 8.37
CA LEU A 49 3.36 -3.35 7.02
C LEU A 49 2.00 -3.88 6.55
N LEU A 50 1.31 -4.64 7.41
CA LEU A 50 0.00 -5.18 7.12
C LEU A 50 -1.06 -4.08 6.97
N ALA A 51 -1.07 -3.09 7.86
CA ALA A 51 -2.00 -1.96 7.77
C ALA A 51 -1.82 -1.15 6.48
N CYS A 52 -0.57 -0.91 6.06
CA CYS A 52 -0.29 -0.25 4.79
C CYS A 52 -0.77 -1.08 3.59
N ALA A 53 -0.61 -2.41 3.61
CA ALA A 53 -1.12 -3.28 2.56
C ALA A 53 -2.66 -3.26 2.51
N GLU A 54 -3.33 -3.43 3.65
CA GLU A 54 -4.80 -3.44 3.73
C GLU A 54 -5.41 -2.11 3.27
N LEU A 55 -4.87 -0.97 3.72
CA LEU A 55 -5.32 0.34 3.27
C LEU A 55 -5.00 0.57 1.79
N GLY A 56 -3.86 0.08 1.32
CA GLY A 56 -3.49 0.11 -0.09
C GLY A 56 -4.47 -0.67 -0.98
N LEU A 57 -4.95 -1.83 -0.52
CA LEU A 57 -5.90 -2.67 -1.24
C LEU A 57 -7.28 -2.00 -1.30
N ARG A 58 -7.71 -1.38 -0.19
CA ARG A 58 -8.93 -0.56 -0.18
C ARG A 58 -8.87 0.63 -1.15
N LEU A 59 -7.69 1.25 -1.28
CA LEU A 59 -7.47 2.32 -2.27
C LEU A 59 -7.42 1.79 -3.71
N LEU A 60 -7.01 0.54 -3.90
CA LEU A 60 -6.94 -0.12 -5.20
C LEU A 60 -8.31 -0.64 -5.67
N ALA A 61 -9.20 -1.04 -4.76
CA ALA A 61 -10.47 -1.66 -5.05
C ALA A 61 -11.35 -0.94 -6.10
N PRO A 62 -11.46 0.40 -6.13
CA PRO A 62 -12.22 1.10 -7.18
C PRO A 62 -11.64 0.94 -8.59
N PHE A 63 -10.37 0.57 -8.72
CA PHE A 63 -9.64 0.47 -10.00
C PHE A 63 -9.35 -0.97 -10.42
N ALA A 64 -9.08 -1.86 -9.45
CA ALA A 64 -8.81 -3.29 -9.69
C ALA A 64 -9.50 -4.15 -8.60
N PRO A 65 -10.83 -4.28 -8.65
CA PRO A 65 -11.62 -4.87 -7.57
C PRO A 65 -11.30 -6.34 -7.30
N PHE A 66 -11.22 -7.17 -8.34
CA PHE A 66 -10.92 -8.59 -8.18
C PHE A 66 -9.53 -8.84 -7.57
N VAL A 67 -8.53 -8.06 -7.98
CA VAL A 67 -7.18 -8.16 -7.41
C VAL A 67 -7.18 -7.72 -5.95
N ALA A 68 -7.92 -6.66 -5.62
CA ALA A 68 -8.01 -6.16 -4.26
C ALA A 68 -8.81 -7.06 -3.30
N GLU A 69 -9.72 -7.89 -3.83
CA GLU A 69 -10.52 -8.85 -3.06
C GLU A 69 -9.78 -10.16 -2.81
N GLU A 70 -8.99 -10.62 -3.77
CA GLU A 70 -8.24 -11.88 -3.68
C GLU A 70 -6.99 -11.79 -2.80
N LEU A 71 -6.38 -10.60 -2.68
CA LEU A 71 -5.16 -10.34 -1.91
C LEU A 71 -5.46 -9.91 -0.47
#